data_AF-A0A132BS36-F1
#
_entry.id   AF-A0A132BS36-F1
#
_cell.length_a   1.000
_cell.length_b   1.000
_cell.length_c   1.000
_cell.angle_alpha   90.00
_cell.angle_beta   90.00
_cell.angle_gamma   90.00
#
_symmetry.space_group_name_H-M   'P 1'
#
loop_
_entity.id
_entity.type
_entity.pdbx_description
1 polymer ?
#
loop_
_entity_poly.entity_id
_entity_poly.type
_entity_poly.pdbx_seq_one_letter_code
_entity_poly.pdbx_strand_id
1 'polypeptide(L)'
;MTVIPDRFQDAPITRDRDQFLRELLRELSGVLEDMVGLEEAEGFIAKVGNRVGLMMDTEYRQIANVDRLDKDAVADAMVDLKRRIKGGFSVESLEEDRIVLTNTHCPFGKFVAGRKSLCMMTSNVFGRIAANNLEYARVELAETIAEGGSRCRVIVHLTEGDAGREYFS
;
A
#
# COMPACT_ATOMS: atom_id res chain seq x y z
N MET A 1 -38.90 11.76 -19.19
CA MET A 1 -39.34 11.75 -17.78
C MET A 1 -38.56 10.67 -17.06
N THR A 2 -37.72 11.05 -16.10
CA THR A 2 -37.00 10.07 -15.26
C THR A 2 -37.98 9.62 -14.18
N VAL A 3 -38.40 8.36 -14.24
CA VAL A 3 -39.31 7.79 -13.23
C VAL A 3 -38.48 7.52 -11.98
N ILE A 4 -38.78 8.25 -10.90
CA ILE A 4 -38.19 7.96 -9.59
C ILE A 4 -38.84 6.66 -9.09
N PRO A 5 -38.06 5.64 -8.68
CA PRO A 5 -38.64 4.40 -8.19
C PRO A 5 -39.38 4.64 -6.87
N ASP A 6 -40.48 3.91 -6.66
CA ASP A 6 -41.27 3.97 -5.42
C ASP A 6 -40.44 3.59 -4.18
N ARG A 7 -39.42 2.73 -4.34
CA ARG A 7 -38.43 2.37 -3.32
C ARG A 7 -37.05 2.14 -3.94
N PHE A 8 -36.01 2.69 -3.32
CA PHE A 8 -34.61 2.51 -3.76
C PHE A 8 -33.99 1.15 -3.40
N GLN A 9 -34.65 0.35 -2.55
CA GLN A 9 -34.16 -0.97 -2.13
C GLN A 9 -33.96 -1.94 -3.31
N ASP A 10 -34.77 -1.79 -4.37
CA ASP A 10 -34.76 -2.63 -5.57
C ASP A 10 -33.99 -1.95 -6.73
N ALA A 11 -33.41 -0.78 -6.47
CA ALA A 11 -32.62 -0.08 -7.48
C ALA A 11 -31.31 -0.84 -7.74
N PRO A 12 -30.76 -0.78 -8.97
CA PRO A 12 -29.53 -1.49 -9.36
C PRO A 12 -28.27 -0.80 -8.81
N ILE A 13 -28.27 -0.41 -7.53
CA ILE A 13 -27.13 0.18 -6.84
C ILE A 13 -26.31 -0.98 -6.25
N THR A 14 -25.10 -1.19 -6.77
CA THR A 14 -24.22 -2.30 -6.38
C THR A 14 -23.21 -1.95 -5.29
N ARG A 15 -23.28 -0.73 -4.74
CA ARG A 15 -22.29 -0.24 -3.78
C ARG A 15 -22.35 -1.03 -2.49
N ASP A 16 -21.26 -1.70 -2.16
CA ASP A 16 -21.06 -2.40 -0.89
C ASP A 16 -20.10 -1.63 0.03
N ARG A 17 -19.81 -2.21 1.21
CA ARG A 17 -18.89 -1.65 2.20
C ARG A 17 -17.48 -1.44 1.63
N ASP A 18 -16.99 -2.37 0.82
CA ASP A 18 -15.62 -2.32 0.27
C ASP A 18 -15.49 -1.20 -0.77
N GLN A 19 -16.47 -1.09 -1.67
CA GLN A 19 -16.53 0.01 -2.63
C GLN A 19 -16.64 1.35 -1.89
N PHE A 20 -17.53 1.46 -0.90
CA PHE A 20 -17.71 2.69 -0.14
C PHE A 20 -16.41 3.14 0.57
N LEU A 21 -15.70 2.22 1.22
CA LEU A 21 -14.45 2.56 1.92
C LEU A 21 -13.33 2.98 0.96
N ARG A 22 -13.22 2.33 -0.21
CA ARG A 22 -12.23 2.73 -1.23
C ARG A 22 -12.55 4.10 -1.85
N GLU A 23 -13.82 4.39 -2.08
CA GLU A 23 -14.29 5.71 -2.52
C GLU A 23 -13.99 6.77 -1.43
N LEU A 24 -14.32 6.49 -0.17
CA LEU A 24 -14.05 7.39 0.96
C LEU A 24 -12.55 7.70 1.10
N LEU A 25 -11.69 6.69 1.05
CA LEU A 25 -10.24 6.88 1.14
C LEU A 25 -9.71 7.69 -0.05
N ARG A 26 -10.23 7.45 -1.26
CA ARG A 26 -9.86 8.24 -2.43
C ARG A 26 -10.23 9.71 -2.27
N GLU A 27 -11.45 10.01 -1.84
CA GLU A 27 -11.91 11.39 -1.65
C GLU A 27 -11.17 12.07 -0.51
N LEU A 28 -10.93 11.38 0.61
CA LEU A 28 -10.15 11.93 1.72
C LEU A 28 -8.71 12.27 1.31
N SER A 29 -8.04 11.36 0.60
CA SER A 29 -6.71 11.61 0.05
C SER A 29 -6.73 12.75 -0.97
N GLY A 30 -7.76 12.83 -1.81
CA GLY A 30 -7.91 13.89 -2.80
C GLY A 30 -8.09 15.27 -2.18
N VAL A 31 -9.02 15.40 -1.23
CA VAL A 31 -9.23 16.66 -0.50
C VAL A 31 -7.96 17.10 0.24
N LEU A 32 -7.22 16.15 0.80
CA LEU A 32 -5.95 16.45 1.45
C LEU A 32 -4.90 16.95 0.45
N GLU A 33 -4.68 16.22 -0.65
CA GLU A 33 -3.79 16.64 -1.75
C GLU A 33 -4.16 18.04 -2.28
N ASP A 34 -5.46 18.31 -2.48
CA ASP A 34 -5.97 19.57 -3.04
C ASP A 34 -5.81 20.75 -2.06
N MET A 35 -5.93 20.51 -0.76
CA MET A 35 -5.88 21.56 0.27
C MET A 35 -4.48 21.91 0.74
N VAL A 36 -3.62 20.92 0.95
CA VAL A 36 -2.28 21.14 1.53
C VAL A 36 -1.14 20.93 0.54
N GLY A 37 -1.42 20.42 -0.66
CA GLY A 37 -0.39 20.02 -1.62
C GLY A 37 0.03 18.56 -1.45
N LEU A 38 0.72 18.03 -2.47
CA LEU A 38 1.13 16.63 -2.50
C LEU A 38 2.15 16.30 -1.40
N GLU A 39 3.16 17.15 -1.20
CA GLU A 39 4.25 16.91 -0.25
C GLU A 39 3.73 16.83 1.19
N GLU A 40 2.89 17.78 1.60
CA GLU A 40 2.25 17.80 2.90
C GLU A 40 1.27 16.63 3.08
N ALA A 41 0.48 16.32 2.04
CA ALA A 41 -0.44 15.18 2.05
C ALA A 41 0.31 13.86 2.25
N GLU A 42 1.46 13.69 1.60
CA GLU A 42 2.34 12.53 1.80
C GLU A 42 2.83 12.42 3.25
N GLY A 43 3.11 13.54 3.92
CA GLY A 43 3.47 13.55 5.35
C GLY A 43 2.38 12.99 6.26
N PHE A 44 1.12 13.34 6.02
CA PHE A 44 -0.02 12.78 6.75
C PHE A 44 -0.25 11.30 6.44
N ILE A 45 -0.22 10.93 5.15
CA ILE A 45 -0.35 9.53 4.74
C ILE A 45 0.79 8.69 5.31
N ALA A 46 2.00 9.23 5.40
CA ALA A 46 3.13 8.55 6.05
C ALA A 46 2.86 8.25 7.52
N LYS A 47 2.25 9.16 8.27
CA LYS A 47 1.87 8.91 9.68
C LYS A 47 0.84 7.78 9.80
N VAL A 48 -0.16 7.76 8.92
CA VAL A 48 -1.16 6.69 8.88
C VAL A 48 -0.49 5.37 8.48
N GLY A 49 0.29 5.38 7.41
CA GLY A 49 1.01 4.22 6.89
C GLY A 49 2.01 3.62 7.87
N ASN A 50 2.69 4.45 8.67
CA ASN A 50 3.56 3.97 9.74
C ASN A 50 2.79 3.21 10.82
N ARG A 51 1.65 3.75 11.28
CA ARG A 51 0.81 3.09 12.29
C ARG A 51 0.24 1.78 11.75
N VAL A 52 -0.28 1.80 10.52
CA VAL A 52 -0.79 0.59 9.86
C VAL A 52 0.32 -0.42 9.67
N GLY A 53 1.49 -0.02 9.14
CA GLY A 53 2.64 -0.88 8.95
C GLY A 53 3.09 -1.56 10.25
N LEU A 54 3.13 -0.82 11.36
CA LEU A 54 3.49 -1.38 12.67
C LEU A 54 2.45 -2.39 13.18
N MET A 55 1.16 -2.10 13.04
CA MET A 55 0.10 -3.04 13.44
C MET A 55 0.24 -4.35 12.67
N MET A 56 0.41 -4.27 11.35
CA MET A 56 0.51 -5.45 10.49
C MET A 56 1.81 -6.23 10.71
N ASP A 57 2.95 -5.54 10.84
CA ASP A 57 4.23 -6.15 11.23
C ASP A 57 4.10 -6.97 12.53
N THR A 58 3.44 -6.40 13.52
CA THR A 58 3.22 -7.04 14.82
C THR A 58 2.43 -8.35 14.68
N GLU A 59 1.40 -8.39 13.82
CA GLU A 59 0.62 -9.61 13.58
C GLU A 59 1.51 -10.76 13.05
N TYR A 60 2.38 -10.47 12.08
CA TYR A 60 3.28 -11.48 11.50
C TYR A 60 4.37 -11.93 12.48
N ARG A 61 4.96 -11.02 13.25
CA ARG A 61 5.96 -11.39 14.28
C ARG A 61 5.35 -12.24 15.38
N GLN A 62 4.12 -11.92 15.81
CA GLN A 62 3.41 -12.69 16.84
C GLN A 62 3.07 -14.10 16.38
N ILE A 63 2.56 -14.28 15.15
CA ILE A 63 2.22 -15.62 14.65
C ILE A 63 3.47 -16.48 14.42
N ALA A 64 4.58 -15.86 14.02
CA ALA A 64 5.88 -16.52 13.86
C ALA A 64 6.60 -16.78 15.20
N ASN A 65 6.14 -16.15 16.30
CA ASN A 65 6.75 -16.22 17.63
C ASN A 65 8.25 -15.84 17.63
N VAL A 66 8.57 -14.71 16.99
CA VAL A 66 9.93 -14.17 16.91
C VAL A 66 9.93 -12.65 17.16
N ASP A 67 11.05 -12.13 17.62
CA ASP A 67 11.22 -10.68 17.83
C ASP A 67 11.35 -9.92 16.51
N ARG A 68 11.99 -10.54 15.52
CA ARG A 68 12.20 -10.03 14.15
C ARG A 68 12.11 -11.19 13.15
N LEU A 69 11.48 -10.93 12.02
CA LEU A 69 11.44 -11.81 10.85
C LEU A 69 12.77 -11.73 10.09
N ASP A 70 13.17 -12.84 9.46
CA ASP A 70 14.24 -12.81 8.47
C ASP A 70 13.72 -12.27 7.11
N LYS A 71 14.63 -12.11 6.15
CA LYS A 71 14.32 -11.49 4.86
C LYS A 71 13.28 -12.28 4.06
N ASP A 72 13.35 -13.60 4.07
CA ASP A 72 12.41 -14.48 3.39
C ASP A 72 11.01 -14.33 3.99
N ALA A 73 10.90 -14.34 5.33
CA ALA A 73 9.65 -14.14 6.04
C ALA A 73 9.09 -12.71 5.87
N VAL A 74 9.94 -11.69 5.78
CA VAL A 74 9.53 -10.31 5.45
C VAL A 74 8.90 -10.25 4.05
N ALA A 75 9.52 -10.87 3.05
CA ALA A 75 8.99 -10.91 1.69
C ALA A 75 7.64 -11.64 1.62
N ASP A 76 7.52 -12.78 2.31
CA ASP A 76 6.28 -13.54 2.40
C ASP A 76 5.16 -12.75 3.10
N ALA A 77 5.46 -12.10 4.24
CA ALA A 77 4.52 -11.27 4.97
C ALA A 77 3.99 -10.10 4.13
N MET A 78 4.86 -9.44 3.34
CA MET A 78 4.44 -8.36 2.44
C MET A 78 3.47 -8.84 1.36
N VAL A 79 3.75 -10.00 0.75
CA VAL A 79 2.89 -10.61 -0.27
C VAL A 79 1.56 -11.03 0.34
N ASP A 80 1.57 -11.75 1.46
CA ASP A 80 0.36 -12.22 2.13
C ASP A 80 -0.55 -11.06 2.57
N LEU A 81 0.04 -10.01 3.16
CA LEU A 81 -0.68 -8.81 3.55
C LEU A 81 -1.45 -8.21 2.39
N LYS A 82 -0.80 -8.08 1.23
CA LYS A 82 -1.45 -7.50 0.04
C LYS A 82 -2.49 -8.43 -0.54
N ARG A 83 -2.23 -9.75 -0.55
CA ARG A 83 -3.22 -10.77 -0.96
C ARG A 83 -4.50 -10.69 -0.13
N ARG A 84 -4.40 -10.50 1.19
CA ARG A 84 -5.56 -10.36 2.10
C ARG A 84 -6.46 -9.17 1.76
N ILE A 85 -5.88 -8.10 1.21
CA ILE A 85 -6.62 -6.91 0.76
C ILE A 85 -6.89 -6.91 -0.75
N LYS A 86 -6.87 -8.09 -1.40
CA LYS A 86 -7.11 -8.29 -2.84
C LYS A 86 -6.08 -7.63 -3.77
N GLY A 87 -4.86 -7.44 -3.29
CA GLY A 87 -3.71 -7.09 -4.11
C GLY A 87 -3.11 -8.32 -4.80
N GLY A 88 -2.63 -8.15 -6.02
CA GLY A 88 -1.98 -9.20 -6.82
C GLY A 88 -0.46 -9.18 -6.71
N PHE A 89 0.07 -9.00 -5.50
CA PHE A 89 1.50 -8.91 -5.26
C PHE A 89 2.19 -10.28 -5.31
N SER A 90 3.42 -10.32 -5.81
CA SER A 90 4.32 -11.48 -5.76
C SER A 90 5.77 -11.03 -5.73
N VAL A 91 6.67 -11.89 -5.26
CA VAL A 91 8.13 -11.64 -5.30
C VAL A 91 8.63 -11.83 -6.74
N GLU A 92 9.30 -10.82 -7.28
CA GLU A 92 10.00 -10.85 -8.57
C GLU A 92 11.45 -11.34 -8.38
N SER A 93 12.17 -10.81 -7.40
CA SER A 93 13.48 -11.29 -6.99
C SER A 93 13.73 -11.06 -5.49
N LEU A 94 14.59 -11.89 -4.91
CA LEU A 94 15.08 -11.76 -3.55
C LEU A 94 16.60 -11.85 -3.56
N GLU A 95 17.27 -10.74 -3.27
CA GLU A 95 18.72 -10.58 -3.36
C GLU A 95 19.28 -10.17 -2.00
N GLU A 96 20.60 -10.15 -1.84
CA GLU A 96 21.24 -9.78 -0.57
C GLU A 96 20.87 -8.36 -0.12
N ASP A 97 20.87 -7.41 -1.07
CA ASP A 97 20.67 -5.98 -0.86
C ASP A 97 19.24 -5.49 -1.14
N ARG A 98 18.33 -6.33 -1.65
CA ARG A 98 16.97 -5.91 -2.01
C ARG A 98 15.93 -7.03 -2.10
N ILE A 99 14.67 -6.62 -1.95
CA ILE A 99 13.47 -7.40 -2.24
C ILE A 99 12.72 -6.70 -3.36
N VAL A 100 12.49 -7.37 -4.49
CA VAL A 100 11.72 -6.82 -5.61
C VAL A 100 10.35 -7.48 -5.66
N LEU A 101 9.30 -6.66 -5.65
CA LEU A 101 7.91 -7.07 -5.63
C LEU A 101 7.21 -6.52 -6.87
N THR A 102 6.36 -7.35 -7.49
CA THR A 102 5.48 -6.93 -8.57
C THR A 102 4.03 -7.02 -8.14
N ASN A 103 3.17 -6.15 -8.67
CA ASN A 103 1.73 -6.18 -8.42
C ASN A 103 0.94 -6.07 -9.70
N THR A 104 0.14 -7.09 -10.00
CA THR A 104 -0.72 -7.13 -11.18
C THR A 104 -2.11 -6.53 -10.93
N HIS A 105 -2.53 -6.40 -9.67
CA HIS A 105 -3.87 -5.96 -9.30
C HIS A 105 -3.81 -5.01 -8.10
N CYS A 106 -4.16 -3.74 -8.29
CA CYS A 106 -4.20 -2.79 -7.18
C CYS A 106 -5.41 -3.08 -6.25
N PRO A 107 -5.22 -3.17 -4.92
CA PRO A 107 -6.34 -3.37 -3.98
C PRO A 107 -7.37 -2.23 -4.06
N PHE A 108 -6.92 -1.02 -4.42
CA PHE A 108 -7.79 0.13 -4.66
C PHE A 108 -8.49 0.11 -6.03
N GLY A 109 -8.16 -0.85 -6.91
CA GLY A 109 -8.73 -0.93 -8.26
C GLY A 109 -8.63 0.39 -9.02
N LYS A 110 -9.72 0.78 -9.70
CA LYS A 110 -9.80 2.04 -10.45
C LYS A 110 -9.66 3.30 -9.58
N PHE A 111 -9.86 3.20 -8.26
CA PHE A 111 -9.85 4.36 -7.36
C PHE A 111 -8.43 4.88 -7.07
N VAL A 112 -7.39 4.17 -7.49
CA VAL A 112 -5.99 4.62 -7.35
C VAL A 112 -5.55 5.57 -8.47
N ALA A 113 -6.28 5.64 -9.58
CA ALA A 113 -5.87 6.42 -10.75
C ALA A 113 -5.64 7.90 -10.39
N GLY A 114 -4.43 8.40 -10.66
CA GLY A 114 -3.99 9.76 -10.37
C GLY A 114 -3.76 10.08 -8.89
N ARG A 115 -3.75 9.08 -7.98
CA ARG A 115 -3.62 9.28 -6.53
C ARG A 115 -2.30 8.72 -6.01
N LYS A 116 -1.22 9.49 -6.17
CA LYS A 116 0.12 9.09 -5.71
C LYS A 116 0.18 8.86 -4.20
N SER A 117 -0.55 9.66 -3.41
CA SER A 117 -0.58 9.50 -1.96
C SER A 117 -1.11 8.12 -1.52
N LEU A 118 -2.04 7.51 -2.26
CA LEU A 118 -2.51 6.13 -1.97
C LEU A 118 -1.43 5.08 -2.26
N CYS A 119 -0.59 5.30 -3.27
CA CYS A 119 0.59 4.44 -3.51
C CYS A 119 1.62 4.58 -2.39
N MET A 120 1.78 5.78 -1.82
CA MET A 120 2.65 6.01 -0.66
C MET A 120 2.22 5.22 0.57
N MET A 121 0.93 4.91 0.74
CA MET A 121 0.50 3.97 1.80
C MET A 121 1.20 2.61 1.68
N THR A 122 1.36 2.08 0.46
CA THR A 122 2.06 0.81 0.26
C THR A 122 3.54 0.93 0.55
N SER A 123 4.18 2.01 0.10
CA SER A 123 5.58 2.30 0.43
C SER A 123 5.81 2.33 1.94
N ASN A 124 4.92 3.01 2.69
CA ASN A 124 5.02 3.09 4.15
C ASN A 124 4.81 1.75 4.85
N VAL A 125 3.85 0.94 4.42
CA VAL A 125 3.61 -0.38 5.01
C VAL A 125 4.80 -1.31 4.76
N PHE A 126 5.29 -1.39 3.53
CA PHE A 126 6.45 -2.22 3.20
C PHE A 126 7.71 -1.73 3.89
N GLY A 127 7.99 -0.43 3.83
CA GLY A 127 9.14 0.16 4.48
C GLY A 127 9.17 -0.08 5.97
N ARG A 128 8.01 0.04 6.64
CA ARG A 128 7.90 -0.22 8.08
C ARG A 128 8.12 -1.70 8.43
N ILE A 129 7.52 -2.62 7.69
CA ILE A 129 7.71 -4.06 7.90
C ILE A 129 9.19 -4.42 7.68
N ALA A 130 9.80 -3.97 6.58
CA ALA A 130 11.21 -4.28 6.33
C ALA A 130 12.14 -3.64 7.37
N ALA A 131 12.01 -2.34 7.65
CA ALA A 131 12.92 -1.66 8.57
C ALA A 131 12.84 -2.20 10.02
N ASN A 132 11.64 -2.55 10.50
CA ASN A 132 11.49 -3.11 11.86
C ASN A 132 12.19 -4.47 12.03
N ASN A 133 12.29 -5.25 10.95
CA ASN A 133 12.82 -6.61 10.97
C ASN A 133 14.27 -6.70 10.50
N LEU A 134 14.65 -5.88 9.52
CA LEU A 134 15.93 -5.87 8.81
C LEU A 134 16.73 -4.58 9.07
N GLU A 135 16.33 -3.81 10.08
CA GLU A 135 16.95 -2.59 10.61
C GLU A 135 16.83 -1.34 9.73
N TYR A 136 16.83 -1.53 8.42
CA TYR A 136 16.71 -0.47 7.43
C TYR A 136 15.86 -0.93 6.24
N ALA A 137 15.16 0.02 5.63
CA ALA A 137 14.59 -0.18 4.32
C ALA A 137 14.53 1.14 3.55
N ARG A 138 14.75 1.10 2.24
CA ARG A 138 14.44 2.18 1.32
C ARG A 138 13.52 1.67 0.22
N VAL A 139 12.32 2.24 0.15
CA VAL A 139 11.28 1.75 -0.75
C VAL A 139 11.14 2.66 -1.95
N GLU A 140 11.38 2.09 -3.12
CA GLU A 140 11.24 2.71 -4.42
C GLU A 140 10.01 2.16 -5.15
N LEU A 141 9.13 3.05 -5.59
CA LEU A 141 7.99 2.71 -6.45
C LEU A 141 8.37 2.93 -7.90
N ALA A 142 9.12 2.00 -8.49
CA ALA A 142 9.69 2.12 -9.84
C ALA A 142 8.64 2.16 -10.97
N GLU A 143 7.51 1.48 -10.78
CA GLU A 143 6.34 1.53 -11.68
C GLU A 143 5.08 1.50 -10.81
N THR A 144 4.02 2.23 -11.20
CA THR A 144 2.74 2.17 -10.51
C THR A 144 1.55 2.14 -11.48
N ILE A 145 0.53 1.34 -11.15
CA ILE A 145 -0.77 1.35 -11.83
C ILE A 145 -1.45 2.74 -11.73
N ALA A 146 -1.22 3.45 -10.62
CA ALA A 146 -1.80 4.78 -10.38
C ALA A 146 -1.38 5.83 -11.41
N GLU A 147 -0.16 5.69 -11.95
CA GLU A 147 0.41 6.57 -12.97
C GLU A 147 0.26 5.99 -14.39
N GLY A 148 -0.59 4.98 -14.57
CA GLY A 148 -0.88 4.37 -15.87
C GLY A 148 0.04 3.20 -16.24
N GLY A 149 0.89 2.74 -15.30
CA GLY A 149 1.68 1.52 -15.47
C GLY A 149 0.81 0.27 -15.64
N SER A 150 1.37 -0.74 -16.30
CA SER A 150 0.69 -2.04 -16.50
C SER A 150 0.64 -2.88 -15.22
N ARG A 151 1.52 -2.55 -14.27
CA ARG A 151 1.69 -3.19 -12.98
C ARG A 151 2.26 -2.17 -11.99
N CYS A 152 2.36 -2.54 -10.71
CA CYS A 152 3.33 -1.87 -9.84
C CYS A 152 4.61 -2.69 -9.78
N ARG A 153 5.75 -2.01 -9.77
CA ARG A 153 7.05 -2.61 -9.46
C ARG A 153 7.64 -1.85 -8.27
N VAL A 154 7.80 -2.55 -7.15
CA VAL A 154 8.23 -1.98 -5.88
C VAL A 154 9.54 -2.64 -5.49
N ILE A 155 10.58 -1.83 -5.25
CA ILE A 155 11.89 -2.30 -4.81
C ILE A 155 12.07 -1.86 -3.37
N VAL A 156 12.27 -2.84 -2.48
CA VAL A 156 12.64 -2.60 -1.08
C VAL A 156 14.14 -2.84 -0.97
N HIS A 157 14.91 -1.76 -1.04
CA HIS A 157 16.35 -1.77 -0.83
C HIS A 157 16.64 -1.94 0.67
N LEU A 158 17.65 -2.75 0.98
CA LEU A 158 18.11 -3.03 2.36
C LEU A 158 19.40 -2.27 2.69
N THR A 159 19.85 -1.41 1.78
CA THR A 159 21.01 -0.53 1.93
C THR A 159 20.69 0.89 1.47
N GLU A 160 21.48 1.85 1.96
CA GLU A 160 21.38 3.26 1.60
C GLU A 160 21.48 3.50 0.08
N GLY A 161 20.95 4.63 -0.38
CA GLY A 161 21.02 5.07 -1.76
C GLY A 161 20.02 6.18 -2.08
N ASP A 162 19.99 6.61 -3.35
CA ASP A 162 19.34 7.87 -3.71
C ASP A 162 17.84 7.77 -4.03
N ALA A 163 17.36 6.59 -4.47
CA ALA A 163 16.00 6.44 -5.01
C ALA A 163 14.97 5.95 -3.99
N GLY A 164 13.81 6.59 -3.94
CA GLY A 164 12.74 6.16 -3.03
C GLY A 164 12.92 6.67 -1.60
N ARG A 165 12.15 6.09 -0.68
CA ARG A 165 11.96 6.64 0.65
C ARG A 165 12.55 5.76 1.73
N GLU A 166 13.29 6.37 2.65
CA GLU A 166 13.96 5.66 3.72
C GLU A 166 13.06 5.42 4.94
N TYR A 167 13.31 4.29 5.58
CA TYR A 167 12.63 3.79 6.77
C TYR A 167 13.68 3.19 7.69
N PHE A 168 13.60 3.57 8.96
CA PHE A 168 14.50 3.14 10.01
C PHE A 168 13.69 2.46 11.11
N SER A 169 14.29 1.44 11.76
CA SER A 169 13.71 0.74 12.91
C SER A 169 13.39 1.66 14.10
#